data_AF-A0A0A9XQF9-F1
#
_entry.id   AF-A0A0A9XQF9-F1
#
_cell.length_a   1.000
_cell.length_b   1.000
_cell.length_c   1.000
_cell.angle_alpha   90.00
_cell.angle_beta   90.00
_cell.angle_gamma   90.00
#
_symmetry.space_group_name_H-M   'P 1'
#
loop_
_entity.id
_entity.type
_entity.pdbx_description
1 polymer ?
#
loop_
_entity_poly.entity_id
_entity_poly.type
_entity_poly.pdbx_seq_one_letter_code
_entity_poly.pdbx_strand_id
1 'polypeptide(L)'
;MQFIEAFVQKKAPQTAPIVFGVLLDFNISEEQIQKLLSGLRIPQDDPDWIVRLTESFEKRTHLYPLRTWLENIVNDGNTDSKVHASLAKVYVDSNSSNAKYFLETNQYYDSLIIGKFCES
;
A
#
# COMPACT_ATOMS: atom_id res chain seq x y z
N MET A 1 -4.85 2.87 21.93
CA MET A 1 -4.42 2.33 20.61
C MET A 1 -4.81 0.87 20.37
N GLN A 2 -4.88 -0.02 21.38
CA GLN A 2 -5.25 -1.44 21.19
C GLN A 2 -6.62 -1.71 20.51
N PHE A 3 -7.58 -0.78 20.59
CA PHE A 3 -8.91 -0.97 19.96
C PHE A 3 -8.88 -0.80 18.44
N ILE A 4 -8.01 0.06 17.90
CA ILE A 4 -7.96 0.35 16.45
C ILE A 4 -7.27 -0.79 15.71
N GLU A 5 -6.17 -1.32 16.27
CA GLU A 5 -5.51 -2.53 15.78
C GLU A 5 -6.49 -3.71 15.73
N ALA A 6 -7.19 -4.00 16.82
CA ALA A 6 -8.17 -5.09 16.85
C ALA A 6 -9.34 -4.85 15.89
N PHE A 7 -9.78 -3.60 15.68
CA PHE A 7 -10.89 -3.29 14.80
C PHE A 7 -10.53 -3.49 13.32
N VAL A 8 -9.38 -2.95 12.91
CA VAL A 8 -8.85 -3.05 11.54
C VAL A 8 -8.45 -4.50 11.21
N GLN A 9 -7.90 -5.24 12.18
CA GLN A 9 -7.44 -6.61 11.98
C GLN A 9 -8.56 -7.65 12.10
N LYS A 10 -9.58 -7.45 12.96
CA LYS A 10 -10.61 -8.49 13.24
C LYS A 10 -12.03 -8.15 12.80
N LYS A 11 -12.44 -6.88 12.67
CA LYS A 11 -13.86 -6.55 12.45
C LYS A 11 -14.20 -6.05 11.05
N ALA A 12 -13.31 -5.33 10.36
CA ALA A 12 -13.60 -4.85 9.01
C ALA A 12 -12.33 -4.44 8.26
N PRO A 13 -11.58 -5.38 7.65
CA PRO A 13 -10.43 -5.06 6.81
C PRO A 13 -10.82 -4.04 5.73
N GLN A 14 -12.05 -4.11 5.19
CA GLN A 14 -12.57 -3.15 4.20
C GLN A 14 -12.53 -1.68 4.62
N THR A 15 -12.63 -1.37 5.93
CA THR A 15 -12.61 0.01 6.43
C THR A 15 -11.21 0.59 6.61
N ALA A 16 -10.20 -0.26 6.57
CA ALA A 16 -8.82 0.12 6.79
C ALA A 16 -8.30 1.30 5.93
N PRO A 17 -8.53 1.38 4.60
CA PRO A 17 -8.07 2.54 3.81
C PRO A 17 -8.65 3.86 4.32
N ILE A 18 -9.92 3.83 4.74
CA ILE A 18 -10.59 5.01 5.32
C ILE A 18 -9.95 5.35 6.68
N VAL A 19 -9.73 4.34 7.53
CA VAL A 19 -9.12 4.51 8.85
C VAL A 19 -7.69 5.04 8.74
N PHE A 20 -6.85 4.46 7.89
CA PHE A 20 -5.51 4.98 7.62
C PHE A 20 -5.56 6.39 7.09
N GLY A 21 -6.51 6.69 6.20
CA GLY A 21 -6.69 8.05 5.73
C GLY A 21 -6.93 9.03 6.89
N VAL A 22 -7.89 8.73 7.77
CA VAL A 22 -8.15 9.57 8.96
C VAL A 22 -6.92 9.64 9.85
N LEU A 23 -6.27 8.52 10.17
CA LEU A 23 -5.10 8.50 11.06
C LEU A 23 -3.93 9.35 10.54
N LEU A 24 -3.69 9.31 9.22
CA LEU A 24 -2.69 10.13 8.55
C LEU A 24 -3.04 11.62 8.65
N ASP A 25 -4.33 11.98 8.59
CA ASP A 25 -4.82 13.35 8.81
C ASP A 25 -4.51 13.87 10.22
N PHE A 26 -4.55 12.96 11.21
CA PHE A 26 -4.21 13.25 12.61
C PHE A 26 -2.70 13.18 12.90
N ASN A 27 -1.85 13.18 11.87
CA ASN A 27 -0.39 13.21 12.00
C ASN A 27 0.18 12.05 12.85
N ILE A 28 -0.38 10.85 12.69
CA ILE A 28 0.08 9.63 13.34
C ILE A 28 1.57 9.34 13.05
N SER A 29 2.30 8.85 14.05
CA SER A 29 3.72 8.52 13.90
C SER A 29 3.96 7.30 13.02
N GLU A 30 5.06 7.29 12.26
CA GLU A 30 5.42 6.19 11.36
C GLU A 30 5.51 4.82 12.05
N GLU A 31 6.00 4.77 13.29
CA GLU A 31 6.04 3.52 14.08
C GLU A 31 4.63 2.93 14.30
N GLN A 32 3.64 3.79 14.53
CA GLN A 32 2.26 3.37 14.73
C GLN A 32 1.64 2.90 13.39
N ILE A 33 1.96 3.57 12.29
CA ILE A 33 1.56 3.13 10.94
C ILE A 33 2.12 1.73 10.66
N GLN A 34 3.41 1.51 10.90
CA GLN A 34 4.05 0.20 10.68
C GLN A 34 3.44 -0.90 11.54
N LYS A 35 3.14 -0.62 12.82
CA LYS A 35 2.45 -1.57 13.70
C LYS A 35 1.06 -1.94 13.17
N LEU A 36 0.29 -0.93 12.73
CA LEU A 36 -1.04 -1.15 12.16
C LEU A 36 -0.98 -1.96 10.87
N LEU A 37 -0.04 -1.66 9.97
CA LEU A 37 0.17 -2.37 8.70
C LEU A 37 0.61 -3.82 8.94
N SER A 38 1.52 -4.06 9.89
CA SER A 38 2.10 -5.40 10.14
C SER A 38 1.07 -6.47 10.46
N GLY A 39 -0.03 -6.11 11.15
CA GLY A 39 -1.10 -7.06 11.44
C GLY A 39 -2.23 -7.09 10.41
N LEU A 40 -2.15 -6.24 9.39
CA LEU A 40 -3.20 -6.10 8.40
C LEU A 40 -3.08 -7.17 7.31
N ARG A 41 -4.21 -7.77 6.93
CA ARG A 41 -4.29 -8.68 5.79
C ARG A 41 -5.14 -8.09 4.68
N ILE A 42 -4.64 -8.22 3.45
CA ILE A 42 -5.38 -7.81 2.26
C ILE A 42 -6.62 -8.71 2.15
N PRO A 43 -7.84 -8.14 2.13
CA PRO A 43 -9.06 -8.92 1.96
C PRO A 43 -9.09 -9.53 0.56
N GLN A 44 -9.27 -10.85 0.47
CA GLN A 44 -9.34 -11.58 -0.80
C GLN A 44 -10.59 -11.22 -1.62
N ASP A 45 -11.65 -10.77 -0.95
CA ASP A 45 -12.95 -10.45 -1.55
C ASP A 45 -12.99 -9.05 -2.21
N ASP A 46 -11.98 -8.21 -1.94
CA ASP A 46 -11.95 -6.81 -2.38
C ASP A 46 -10.54 -6.42 -2.87
N PRO A 47 -10.18 -6.76 -4.12
CA PRO A 47 -8.84 -6.49 -4.66
C PRO A 47 -8.57 -4.99 -4.84
N ASP A 48 -9.60 -4.16 -4.99
CA ASP A 48 -9.47 -2.69 -5.06
C ASP A 48 -9.15 -2.04 -3.72
N TRP A 49 -9.22 -2.81 -2.63
CA TRP A 49 -8.84 -2.37 -1.30
C TRP A 49 -7.41 -1.81 -1.26
N ILE A 50 -6.47 -2.50 -1.91
CA ILE A 50 -5.05 -2.12 -1.90
C ILE A 50 -4.83 -0.80 -2.63
N VAL A 51 -5.56 -0.59 -3.74
CA VAL A 51 -5.49 0.63 -4.54
C VAL A 51 -5.97 1.82 -3.72
N ARG A 52 -7.15 1.69 -3.07
CA ARG A 52 -7.69 2.73 -2.18
C ARG A 52 -6.78 3.04 -1.01
N LEU A 53 -6.11 2.02 -0.46
CA LEU A 53 -5.11 2.21 0.59
C LEU A 53 -3.96 3.04 0.04
N THR A 54 -3.34 2.62 -1.07
CA THR A 54 -2.22 3.32 -1.70
C THR A 54 -2.55 4.79 -1.99
N GLU A 55 -3.70 5.07 -2.59
CA GLU A 55 -4.16 6.44 -2.87
C GLU A 55 -4.27 7.31 -1.61
N SER A 56 -4.69 6.71 -0.49
CA SER A 56 -4.83 7.42 0.79
C SER A 56 -3.47 7.83 1.38
N PHE A 57 -2.42 7.05 1.12
CA PHE A 57 -1.05 7.33 1.51
C PHE A 57 -0.34 8.27 0.52
N GLU A 58 -0.58 8.11 -0.78
CA GLU A 58 -0.06 8.99 -1.85
C GLU A 58 -0.47 10.44 -1.60
N LYS A 59 -1.75 10.70 -1.31
CA LYS A 59 -2.26 12.06 -1.04
C LYS A 59 -1.66 12.75 0.19
N ARG A 60 -1.04 11.98 1.10
CA ARG A 60 -0.55 12.48 2.39
C ARG A 60 0.96 12.33 2.57
N THR A 61 1.70 11.95 1.51
CA THR A 61 3.18 11.87 1.49
C THR A 61 3.82 10.85 2.46
N HIS A 62 3.05 9.94 3.05
CA HIS A 62 3.58 8.92 3.99
C HIS A 62 3.84 7.58 3.30
N LEU A 63 4.60 7.60 2.20
CA LEU A 63 4.78 6.43 1.33
C LEU A 63 5.81 5.41 1.82
N TYR A 64 6.77 5.83 2.63
CA TYR A 64 7.84 4.96 3.14
C TYR A 64 7.34 3.74 3.94
N PRO A 65 6.48 3.88 4.97
CA PRO A 65 5.97 2.72 5.70
C PRO A 65 5.10 1.79 4.84
N LEU A 66 4.33 2.37 3.91
CA LEU A 66 3.51 1.59 2.97
C LEU A 66 4.39 0.78 2.02
N ARG A 67 5.45 1.39 1.49
CA ARG A 67 6.42 0.74 0.59
C ARG A 67 7.00 -0.52 1.23
N THR A 68 7.58 -0.39 2.44
CA THR A 68 8.19 -1.52 3.15
C THR A 68 7.18 -2.65 3.39
N TRP A 69 5.93 -2.32 3.69
CA TRP A 69 4.88 -3.31 3.87
C TRP A 69 4.52 -4.04 2.56
N LEU A 70 4.35 -3.30 1.47
CA LEU A 70 4.11 -3.86 0.13
C LEU A 70 5.29 -4.72 -0.36
N GLU A 71 6.54 -4.28 -0.14
CA GLU A 71 7.75 -5.05 -0.46
C GLU A 71 7.76 -6.41 0.27
N ASN A 72 7.39 -6.44 1.56
CA ASN A 72 7.27 -7.69 2.30
C ASN A 72 6.22 -8.63 1.72
N ILE A 73 5.06 -8.11 1.31
CA ILE A 73 3.99 -8.92 0.72
C ILE A 73 4.41 -9.51 -0.63
N VAL A 74 5.08 -8.73 -1.47
CA VAL A 74 5.60 -9.21 -2.76
C VAL A 74 6.72 -10.23 -2.54
N ASN A 75 7.59 -10.00 -1.56
CA ASN A 75 8.67 -10.93 -1.20
C ASN A 75 8.14 -12.25 -0.60
N ASP A 76 6.96 -12.24 0.04
CA ASP A 76 6.26 -13.44 0.51
C ASP A 76 5.72 -14.30 -0.65
N GLY A 77 5.83 -13.82 -1.90
CA GLY A 77 5.40 -14.53 -3.09
C GLY A 77 3.96 -14.23 -3.51
N ASN A 78 3.40 -13.09 -3.08
CA ASN A 78 2.14 -12.60 -3.62
C ASN A 78 2.30 -12.37 -5.14
N THR A 79 1.25 -12.69 -5.91
CA THR A 79 1.21 -12.57 -7.37
C THR A 79 0.06 -11.66 -7.83
N ASP A 80 -0.61 -10.99 -6.89
CA ASP A 80 -1.73 -10.12 -7.19
C ASP A 80 -1.28 -8.87 -7.96
N SER A 81 -1.88 -8.67 -9.13
CA SER A 81 -1.48 -7.57 -10.01
C SER A 81 -1.69 -6.18 -9.40
N LYS A 82 -2.72 -6.00 -8.57
CA LYS A 82 -3.01 -4.72 -7.93
C LYS A 82 -2.00 -4.39 -6.83
N VAL A 83 -1.55 -5.39 -6.07
CA VAL A 83 -0.46 -5.22 -5.09
C VAL A 83 0.81 -4.77 -5.79
N HIS A 84 1.16 -5.39 -6.90
CA HIS A 84 2.37 -5.08 -7.65
C HIS A 84 2.27 -3.70 -8.33
N ALA A 85 1.11 -3.36 -8.88
CA ALA A 85 0.84 -2.03 -9.43
C ALA A 85 0.90 -0.94 -8.34
N SER A 86 0.31 -1.19 -7.17
CA SER A 86 0.42 -0.28 -6.01
C SER A 86 1.87 -0.07 -5.60
N LEU A 87 2.67 -1.13 -5.49
CA LEU A 87 4.10 -1.00 -5.15
C LEU A 87 4.89 -0.24 -6.22
N ALA A 88 4.62 -0.49 -7.51
CA ALA A 88 5.20 0.25 -8.62
C ALA A 88 4.89 1.75 -8.52
N LYS A 89 3.63 2.14 -8.28
CA LYS A 89 3.25 3.55 -8.08
C LYS A 89 4.02 4.19 -6.94
N VAL A 90 4.09 3.50 -5.80
CA VAL A 90 4.83 3.99 -4.62
C VAL A 90 6.31 4.20 -4.92
N TYR A 91 6.94 3.30 -5.70
CA TYR A 91 8.33 3.49 -6.11
C TYR A 91 8.54 4.68 -7.04
N VAL A 92 7.61 4.90 -7.99
CA VAL A 92 7.65 6.04 -8.91
C VAL A 92 7.49 7.34 -8.14
N ASP A 93 6.48 7.43 -7.27
CA ASP A 93 6.21 8.64 -6.48
C ASP A 93 7.35 8.95 -5.50
N SER A 94 7.89 7.92 -4.84
CA SER A 94 9.04 8.06 -3.93
C SER A 94 10.38 8.31 -4.64
N ASN A 95 10.39 8.49 -5.97
CA ASN A 95 11.57 8.61 -6.83
C ASN A 95 12.67 7.59 -6.48
N SER A 96 12.28 6.35 -6.22
CA SER A 96 13.23 5.35 -5.74
C SER A 96 14.06 4.80 -6.90
N SER A 97 15.37 4.69 -6.69
CA SER A 97 16.29 4.04 -7.64
C SER A 97 15.88 2.60 -8.01
N ASN A 98 15.08 1.95 -7.16
CA ASN A 98 14.57 0.60 -7.38
C ASN A 98 13.35 0.55 -8.31
N ALA A 99 12.72 1.70 -8.63
CA ALA A 99 11.52 1.75 -9.47
C ALA A 99 11.78 1.10 -10.84
N LYS A 100 12.88 1.48 -11.49
CA LYS A 100 13.25 0.96 -12.80
C LYS A 100 13.47 -0.56 -12.77
N TYR A 101 14.23 -1.04 -11.79
CA TYR A 101 14.49 -2.46 -11.61
C TYR A 101 13.20 -3.25 -11.34
N PHE A 102 12.31 -2.73 -10.50
CA PHE A 102 11.04 -3.36 -10.19
C PHE A 102 10.15 -3.45 -11.43
N LEU A 103 10.04 -2.37 -12.21
CA LEU A 103 9.28 -2.36 -13.46
C LEU A 103 9.87 -3.29 -14.52
N GLU A 104 11.19 -3.46 -14.60
CA GLU A 104 11.82 -4.35 -15.58
C GLU A 104 11.73 -5.84 -15.18
N THR A 105 11.71 -6.15 -13.89
CA THR A 105 11.79 -7.54 -13.40
C THR A 105 10.44 -8.13 -13.00
N ASN A 106 9.46 -7.29 -12.69
CA ASN A 106 8.18 -7.73 -12.17
C ASN A 106 7.20 -7.98 -13.32
N GLN A 107 6.70 -9.21 -13.45
CA GLN A 107 5.77 -9.57 -14.53
C GLN A 107 4.29 -9.43 -14.15
N TYR A 108 3.99 -9.16 -12.88
CA TYR A 108 2.62 -9.22 -12.37
C TYR A 108 1.93 -7.85 -12.34
N TYR A 109 2.67 -6.74 -12.41
CA TYR A 109 2.06 -5.41 -12.41
C TYR A 109 1.43 -5.08 -13.77
N ASP A 110 0.33 -4.33 -13.76
CA ASP A 110 -0.32 -3.85 -14.98
C ASP A 110 0.41 -2.60 -15.52
N SER A 111 1.09 -2.76 -16.66
CA SER A 111 1.89 -1.72 -17.30
C SER A 111 1.07 -0.56 -17.85
N LEU A 112 -0.22 -0.76 -18.18
CA LEU A 112 -1.10 0.31 -18.65
C LEU A 112 -1.46 1.25 -17.51
N ILE A 113 -1.67 0.71 -16.31
CA ILE A 113 -1.98 1.50 -15.10
C ILE A 113 -0.79 2.38 -14.72
N ILE A 114 0.42 1.83 -14.77
CA ILE A 114 1.64 2.59 -14.45
C ILE A 114 1.99 3.58 -15.56
N GLY A 115 1.83 3.21 -16.84
CA GLY A 115 2.06 4.11 -17.97
C GLY A 115 1.21 5.37 -17.86
N LYS A 116 -0.11 5.22 -17.65
CA LYS A 116 -1.02 6.35 -17.44
C LYS A 116 -0.66 7.21 -16.22
N PHE A 117 -0.14 6.57 -15.17
CA PHE A 117 0.32 7.29 -13.98
C PHE A 117 1.59 8.09 -14.26
N CYS A 118 2.55 7.55 -15.00
CA CYS A 118 3.77 8.26 -15.42
C CYS A 118 3.53 9.35 -16.46
N GLU A 119 2.44 9.29 -17.23
CA GLU A 119 2.05 10.33 -18.20
C GLU A 119 1.36 11.55 -17.55
N SER A 120 0.93 11.44 -16.28
CA SER A 120 0.23 12.51 -15.55
C SER A 120 1.18 13.49 -14.84
#